data_AF-A0A927G1E0-F1
#
_entry.id   AF-A0A927G1E0-F1
#
_cell.length_a   1.000
_cell.length_b   1.000
_cell.length_c   1.000
_cell.angle_alpha   90.00
_cell.angle_beta   90.00
_cell.angle_gamma   90.00
#
_symmetry.space_group_name_H-M   'P 1'
#
loop_
_entity.id
_entity.type
_entity.pdbx_description
1 polymer ?
#
loop_
_entity_poly.entity_id
_entity_poly.type
_entity_poly.pdbx_seq_one_letter_code
_entity_poly.pdbx_strand_id
1 'polypeptide(L)'
;MQVSRQELLQLIKDNGNKGIITINDVPYEITISADNNIRFTGTTWEWEKREVPSAHDDYTIVADDLVKIEDDFTPSLNNQNQFYFYKDINDFTLS
;
A
#
# COMPACT_ATOMS: atom_id res chain seq x y z
N MET A 1 3.02 -0.19 10.50
CA MET A 1 2.85 -0.71 11.90
C MET A 1 2.21 -2.09 11.87
N GLN A 2 2.72 -3.08 12.61
CA GLN A 2 2.11 -4.42 12.67
C GLN A 2 0.87 -4.43 13.58
N VAL A 3 -0.26 -4.92 13.07
CA VAL A 3 -1.57 -4.89 13.75
C VAL A 3 -2.33 -6.20 13.55
N SER A 4 -3.18 -6.56 14.51
CA SER A 4 -4.12 -7.68 14.35
C SER A 4 -5.26 -7.32 13.40
N ARG A 5 -6.03 -8.34 12.96
CA ARG A 5 -7.23 -8.11 12.14
C ARG A 5 -8.27 -7.19 12.81
N GLN A 6 -8.46 -7.32 14.12
CA GLN A 6 -9.44 -6.48 14.85
C GLN A 6 -8.97 -5.03 14.93
N GLU A 7 -7.70 -4.80 15.22
CA GLU A 7 -7.09 -3.46 15.24
C GLU A 7 -7.08 -2.83 13.85
N LEU A 8 -6.78 -3.62 12.82
CA LEU A 8 -6.82 -3.17 11.42
C LEU A 8 -8.20 -2.59 11.07
N LEU A 9 -9.28 -3.28 11.43
CA LEU A 9 -10.63 -2.79 11.16
C LEU A 9 -10.91 -1.44 11.82
N GLN A 10 -10.44 -1.24 13.06
CA GLN A 10 -10.59 0.02 13.75
C GLN A 10 -9.77 1.12 13.08
N LEU A 11 -8.50 0.84 12.76
CA LEU A 11 -7.59 1.81 12.15
C LEU A 11 -8.05 2.28 10.77
N ILE A 12 -8.61 1.38 9.94
CA ILE A 12 -9.17 1.75 8.64
C ILE A 12 -10.36 2.69 8.82
N LYS A 13 -11.25 2.44 9.80
CA LYS A 13 -12.38 3.32 10.10
C LYS A 13 -11.93 4.69 10.56
N ASP A 14 -10.96 4.72 11.48
CA ASP A 14 -10.39 5.97 12.01
C ASP A 14 -9.68 6.78 10.92
N ASN A 15 -9.20 6.11 9.87
CA ASN A 15 -8.57 6.71 8.70
C ASN A 15 -9.55 6.98 7.53
N GLY A 16 -10.85 7.11 7.80
CA GLY A 16 -11.85 7.46 6.78
C GLY A 16 -12.28 6.29 5.89
N ASN A 17 -12.31 5.07 6.45
CA ASN A 17 -12.63 3.81 5.76
C ASN A 17 -11.64 3.42 4.64
N LYS A 18 -10.40 3.91 4.72
CA LYS A 18 -9.34 3.62 3.73
C LYS A 18 -8.00 3.39 4.43
N GLY A 19 -7.14 2.59 3.84
CA GLY A 19 -5.73 2.50 4.23
C GLY A 19 -4.96 1.55 3.34
N ILE A 20 -3.73 1.24 3.73
CA ILE A 20 -2.83 0.38 2.97
C ILE A 20 -2.32 -0.74 3.86
N ILE A 21 -2.27 -1.95 3.32
CA ILE A 21 -1.64 -3.10 3.95
C ILE A 21 -0.62 -3.73 3.01
N THR A 22 0.42 -4.35 3.55
CA THR A 22 1.38 -5.11 2.73
C THR A 22 1.08 -6.59 2.74
N ILE A 23 1.11 -7.22 1.58
CA ILE A 23 1.00 -8.67 1.40
C ILE A 23 2.16 -9.09 0.51
N ASN A 24 3.02 -10.00 1.01
CA ASN A 24 4.27 -10.38 0.33
C ASN A 24 5.11 -9.16 -0.07
N ASP A 25 5.25 -8.20 0.84
CA ASP A 25 5.96 -6.93 0.64
C ASP A 25 5.37 -5.98 -0.42
N VAL A 26 4.24 -6.33 -1.03
CA VAL A 26 3.50 -5.47 -1.95
C VAL A 26 2.43 -4.68 -1.19
N PRO A 27 2.44 -3.34 -1.22
CA PRO A 27 1.39 -2.51 -0.63
C PRO A 27 0.10 -2.55 -1.48
N TYR A 28 -1.00 -2.85 -0.81
CA TYR A 28 -2.35 -2.91 -1.36
C TYR A 28 -3.25 -1.90 -0.66
N GLU A 29 -4.02 -1.16 -1.45
CA GLU A 29 -5.04 -0.25 -0.93
C GLU A 29 -6.29 -1.04 -0.56
N ILE A 30 -6.78 -0.77 0.65
CA ILE A 30 -7.97 -1.42 1.19
C ILE A 30 -8.97 -0.41 1.71
N THR A 31 -10.24 -0.82 1.72
CA THR A 31 -11.37 -0.09 2.26
C THR A 31 -12.24 -1.01 3.11
N ILE A 32 -13.10 -0.41 3.94
CA ILE A 32 -14.15 -1.14 4.67
C ILE A 32 -15.49 -0.91 3.99
N SER A 33 -16.16 -2.02 3.68
CA SER A 33 -17.56 -2.03 3.26
C SER A 33 -18.53 -1.84 4.43
N ALA A 34 -19.78 -1.51 4.13
CA ALA A 34 -20.83 -1.30 5.14
C ALA A 34 -21.00 -2.49 6.12
N ASP A 35 -20.68 -3.70 5.68
CA ASP A 35 -20.76 -4.92 6.49
C ASP A 35 -19.50 -5.19 7.34
N ASN A 36 -18.63 -4.19 7.53
CA ASN A 36 -17.32 -4.31 8.18
C ASN A 36 -16.35 -5.30 7.52
N ASN A 37 -16.59 -5.68 6.26
CA ASN A 37 -15.65 -6.50 5.50
C ASN A 37 -14.58 -5.63 4.84
N ILE A 38 -13.33 -6.07 4.94
CA ILE A 38 -12.19 -5.48 4.22
C ILE A 38 -12.31 -5.83 2.74
N ARG A 39 -12.14 -4.82 1.88
CA ARG A 39 -12.12 -4.98 0.42
C ARG A 39 -10.89 -4.29 -0.14
N PHE A 40 -10.28 -4.89 -1.14
CA PHE A 40 -9.25 -4.24 -1.93
C PHE A 40 -9.90 -3.27 -2.91
N THR A 41 -9.27 -2.14 -3.15
CA THR A 41 -9.77 -1.17 -4.15
C THR A 41 -9.29 -1.49 -5.56
N GLY A 42 -8.41 -2.50 -5.71
CA GLY A 42 -7.69 -2.79 -6.95
C GLY A 42 -6.48 -1.89 -7.17
N THR A 43 -6.12 -1.05 -6.19
CA THR A 43 -4.89 -0.25 -6.26
C THR A 43 -3.76 -0.93 -5.50
N THR A 44 -2.62 -1.07 -6.17
CA THR A 44 -1.34 -1.53 -5.59
C THR A 44 -0.24 -0.51 -5.88
N TRP A 45 0.89 -0.66 -5.20
CA TRP A 45 2.09 0.10 -5.55
C TRP A 45 3.28 -0.83 -5.68
N GLU A 46 4.11 -0.54 -6.68
CA GLU A 46 5.34 -1.26 -6.93
C GLU A 46 6.49 -0.28 -7.11
N TRP A 47 7.70 -0.72 -6.75
CA TRP A 47 8.91 0.04 -6.99
C TRP A 47 9.35 -0.17 -8.44
N GLU A 48 9.30 0.89 -9.23
CA GLU A 48 9.82 0.91 -10.59
C GLU A 48 11.11 1.72 -10.64
N LYS A 49 12.08 1.26 -11.43
CA LYS A 49 13.28 2.03 -11.71
C LYS A 49 12.98 3.04 -12.81
N ARG A 50 13.11 4.32 -12.50
CA ARG A 50 12.97 5.40 -13.48
C ARG A 50 14.31 6.12 -13.69
N GLU A 51 14.56 6.38 -14.95
CA GLU A 51 15.64 7.25 -15.40
C GLU A 51 15.20 8.71 -15.29
N VAL A 52 15.86 9.47 -14.41
CA VAL A 52 15.57 10.87 -14.13
C VAL A 52 16.78 11.70 -14.55
N PRO A 53 16.63 12.76 -15.37
CA PRO A 53 17.76 13.62 -15.72
C PRO A 53 18.34 14.29 -14.46
N SER A 54 19.66 14.47 -14.44
CA SER A 54 20.33 15.27 -13.43
C SER A 54 19.79 16.71 -13.46
N ALA A 55 19.95 17.44 -12.36
CA ALA A 55 19.55 18.86 -12.30
C ALA A 55 20.28 19.76 -13.31
N HIS A 56 21.36 19.26 -13.91
CA HIS A 56 22.15 19.95 -14.93
C HIS A 56 21.97 19.35 -16.34
N ASP A 57 21.06 18.38 -16.51
CA ASP A 57 20.76 17.67 -17.76
C ASP A 57 21.99 17.01 -18.43
N ASP A 58 23.04 16.74 -17.66
CA ASP A 58 24.32 16.23 -18.15
C ASP A 58 24.50 14.71 -17.97
N TYR A 59 23.66 14.07 -17.15
CA TYR A 59 23.58 12.62 -17.01
C TYR A 59 22.21 12.19 -16.49
N THR A 60 21.95 10.88 -16.51
CA THR A 60 20.72 10.28 -15.99
C THR A 60 20.98 9.55 -14.69
N ILE A 61 20.10 9.73 -13.71
CA ILE A 61 20.08 9.03 -12.43
C ILE A 61 19.03 7.92 -12.52
N VAL A 62 19.39 6.71 -12.09
CA VAL A 62 18.41 5.65 -11.86
C VAL A 62 17.88 5.81 -10.44
N ALA A 63 16.62 6.19 -10.31
CA ALA A 63 15.93 6.31 -9.03
C ALA A 63 14.84 5.23 -8.93
N ASP A 64 14.59 4.73 -7.73
CA ASP A 64 13.43 3.90 -7.45
C ASP A 64 12.23 4.81 -7.16
N ASP A 65 11.21 4.74 -8.00
CA ASP A 65 9.96 5.47 -7.88
C ASP A 65 8.85 4.49 -7.48
N LEU A 66 8.04 4.87 -6.51
CA LEU A 66 6.86 4.09 -6.12
C LEU A 66 5.70 4.47 -7.03
N VAL A 67 5.29 3.55 -7.89
CA VAL A 67 4.27 3.79 -8.92
C VAL A 67 2.97 3.11 -8.53
N LYS A 68 1.86 3.85 -8.69
CA LYS A 68 0.52 3.32 -8.49
C LYS A 68 0.12 2.46 -9.69
N ILE A 69 -0.33 1.24 -9.43
CA ILE A 69 -0.80 0.27 -10.43
C ILE A 69 -2.24 -0.10 -10.10
N GLU A 70 -3.05 -0.30 -11.15
CA GLU A 70 -4.35 -0.95 -11.02
C GLU A 70 -4.16 -2.45 -11.26
N ASP A 71 -4.46 -3.26 -10.24
CA ASP A 71 -4.33 -4.70 -10.27
C ASP A 71 -5.70 -5.34 -10.06
N ASP A 72 -6.09 -6.20 -11.01
CA ASP A 72 -7.30 -7.02 -10.91
C ASP A 72 -7.11 -8.21 -9.96
N PHE A 73 -5.87 -8.53 -9.59
CA PHE A 73 -5.58 -9.60 -8.65
C PHE A 73 -5.84 -9.16 -7.20
N THR A 74 -6.76 -9.88 -6.56
CA THR A 74 -7.09 -9.66 -5.15
C THR A 74 -6.51 -10.78 -4.29
N PRO A 75 -5.45 -10.53 -3.50
CA PRO A 75 -4.86 -11.56 -2.65
C PRO A 75 -5.81 -11.99 -1.51
N SER A 76 -5.66 -13.23 -1.05
CA SER A 76 -6.48 -13.78 0.03
C SER A 76 -5.97 -13.36 1.41
N LEU A 77 -6.84 -12.77 2.22
CA LEU A 77 -6.55 -12.40 3.62
C LEU A 77 -6.81 -13.55 4.62
N ASN A 78 -7.35 -14.68 4.16
CA ASN A 78 -7.92 -15.71 5.06
C ASN A 78 -6.89 -16.40 5.95
N ASN A 79 -5.62 -16.42 5.54
CA ASN A 79 -4.54 -17.05 6.30
C ASN A 79 -3.67 -16.03 7.07
N GLN A 80 -4.02 -14.73 7.03
CA GLN A 80 -3.28 -13.68 7.73
C GLN A 80 -4.07 -13.16 8.94
N ASN A 81 -3.42 -13.24 10.09
CA ASN A 81 -3.93 -12.72 11.37
C ASN A 81 -3.23 -11.42 11.80
N GLN A 82 -2.14 -11.05 11.11
CA GLN A 82 -1.36 -9.85 11.35
C GLN A 82 -1.09 -9.16 10.02
N PHE A 83 -1.11 -7.84 10.05
CA PHE A 83 -0.97 -6.97 8.89
C PHE A 83 -0.02 -5.83 9.22
N TYR A 84 0.79 -5.39 8.27
CA TYR A 84 1.44 -4.09 8.38
C TYR A 84 0.52 -3.04 7.78
N PHE A 85 -0.02 -2.17 8.63
CA PHE A 85 -0.91 -1.09 8.24
C PHE A 85 -0.15 0.23 8.08
N TYR A 86 -0.56 0.98 7.06
CA TYR A 86 -0.11 2.33 6.71
C TYR A 86 -1.36 3.19 6.43
N LYS A 87 -1.38 4.44 6.90
CA LYS A 87 -2.54 5.32 6.68
C LYS A 87 -2.57 5.85 5.26
N ASP A 88 -1.39 6.14 4.73
CA ASP A 88 -1.17 6.65 3.38
C ASP A 88 0.10 6.03 2.77
N ILE A 89 0.25 6.11 1.46
CA ILE A 89 1.43 5.58 0.77
C ILE A 89 2.72 6.29 1.20
N ASN A 90 2.62 7.55 1.63
CA ASN A 90 3.77 8.27 2.17
C ASN A 90 4.31 7.65 3.46
N ASP A 91 3.48 6.95 4.24
CA ASP A 91 3.93 6.20 5.42
C ASP A 91 4.73 4.95 5.05
N PHE A 92 4.74 4.56 3.77
CA PHE A 92 5.52 3.44 3.25
C PHE A 92 6.98 3.83 2.98
N THR A 93 7.33 5.11 3.05
CA THR A 93 8.70 5.57 2.79
C THR A 93 9.66 5.18 3.94
N LEU A 94 10.78 4.58 3.53
CA LEU A 94 11.86 3.94 4.29
C LEU A 94 12.12 4.54 5.69
N SER A 95 11.85 3.73 6.72
CA SER A 95 12.61 3.73 7.98
C SER A 95 13.82 2.81 7.89
#